data_AF-A0A961WCC9-F1
#
_entry.id   AF-A0A961WCC9-F1
#
_cell.length_a   1.000
_cell.length_b   1.000
_cell.length_c   1.000
_cell.angle_alpha   90.00
_cell.angle_beta   90.00
_cell.angle_gamma   90.00
#
_symmetry.space_group_name_H-M   'P 1'
#
loop_
_entity.id
_entity.type
_entity.pdbx_description
1 polymer ?
#
loop_
_entity_poly.entity_id
_entity_poly.type
_entity_poly.pdbx_seq_one_letter_code
_entity_poly.pdbx_strand_id
1 'polypeptide(L)'
;MVRNAKFWTIWVIATLAGGAVLVAGMFYGGKSRANLLIGATSHGHHQIELACNACHTKAFGSASDMQNACMSCHADDLKTSKDSHPKKKFTDPRNADRLQKLAATECITCHTEHKPEITRTGGVTLPVDYCELCHRDVGKDRPSHKDL
;
A
#
# COMPACT_ATOMS: atom_id res chain seq x y z
N MET A 1 36.55 2.92 35.55
CA MET A 1 36.45 2.30 34.21
C MET A 1 35.53 1.06 34.18
N VAL A 2 35.60 0.13 35.13
CA VAL A 2 34.82 -1.13 35.13
C VAL A 2 33.29 -0.95 35.20
N ARG A 3 32.80 0.04 35.95
CA ARG A 3 31.35 0.33 36.05
C ARG A 3 30.73 0.72 34.72
N ASN A 4 31.44 1.51 33.91
CA ASN A 4 30.97 1.94 32.59
C ASN A 4 30.95 0.76 31.63
N ALA A 5 31.95 -0.13 31.69
CA ALA A 5 31.98 -1.35 30.89
C ALA A 5 30.76 -2.25 31.17
N LYS A 6 30.39 -2.46 32.43
CA LYS A 6 29.19 -3.25 32.79
C LYS A 6 27.90 -2.64 32.23
N PHE A 7 27.72 -1.32 32.33
CA PHE A 7 26.54 -0.66 31.77
C PHE A 7 26.48 -0.74 30.25
N TRP A 8 27.63 -0.57 29.57
CA TRP A 8 27.71 -0.77 28.12
C TRP A 8 27.39 -2.22 27.72
N THR A 9 27.91 -3.22 28.44
CA THR A 9 27.59 -4.63 28.18
C THR A 9 26.10 -4.90 28.35
N ILE A 10 25.47 -4.41 29.43
CA ILE A 10 24.03 -4.57 29.65
C ILE A 10 23.24 -3.90 28.53
N TRP A 11 23.60 -2.68 28.15
CA TRP A 11 22.94 -1.93 27.08
C TRP A 11 23.04 -2.64 25.72
N VAL A 12 24.21 -3.17 25.37
CA VAL A 12 24.40 -3.97 24.14
C VAL A 12 23.55 -5.23 24.17
N ILE A 13 23.56 -5.99 25.28
CA ILE A 13 22.75 -7.21 25.41
C ILE A 13 21.26 -6.90 25.28
N ALA A 14 20.77 -5.86 25.97
CA ALA A 14 19.37 -5.45 25.89
C ALA A 14 18.98 -5.03 24.47
N THR A 15 19.85 -4.30 23.77
CA THR A 15 19.63 -3.87 22.39
C THR A 15 19.58 -5.06 21.43
N LEU A 16 20.52 -6.01 21.55
CA LEU A 16 20.54 -7.22 20.73
C LEU A 16 19.33 -8.12 21.01
N ALA A 17 18.93 -8.26 22.27
CA ALA A 17 17.74 -9.03 22.65
C ALA A 17 16.47 -8.40 22.08
N GLY A 18 16.31 -7.07 22.24
CA GLY A 18 15.18 -6.34 21.65
C GLY A 18 15.14 -6.45 20.12
N GLY A 19 16.29 -6.26 19.46
CA GLY A 19 16.44 -6.44 18.02
C GLY A 19 16.09 -7.85 17.56
N ALA A 20 16.55 -8.88 18.28
CA ALA A 20 16.22 -10.27 17.98
C ALA A 20 14.72 -10.57 18.09
N VAL A 21 14.02 -10.01 19.08
CA VAL A 21 12.55 -10.16 19.21
C VAL A 21 11.82 -9.53 18.02
N LEU A 22 12.24 -8.34 17.58
CA LEU A 22 11.63 -7.67 16.42
C LEU A 22 11.90 -8.43 15.13
N VAL A 23 13.15 -8.87 14.90
CA VAL A 23 13.52 -9.70 13.75
C VAL A 23 12.74 -11.02 13.76
N ALA A 24 12.61 -11.67 14.92
CA ALA A 24 11.81 -12.88 15.04
C ALA A 24 10.34 -12.63 14.70
N GLY A 25 9.76 -11.52 15.18
CA GLY A 25 8.39 -11.12 14.82
C GLY A 25 8.21 -10.86 13.32
N MET A 26 9.22 -10.26 12.67
CA MET A 26 9.22 -10.02 11.22
C MET A 26 9.19 -11.35 10.44
N PHE A 27 10.11 -12.27 10.73
CA PHE A 27 10.29 -13.49 9.93
C PHE A 27 9.34 -14.64 10.33
N TYR A 28 9.03 -14.80 11.61
CA TYR A 28 8.25 -15.94 12.12
C TYR A 28 6.84 -15.56 12.58
N GLY A 29 6.53 -14.27 12.67
CA GLY A 29 5.21 -13.79 13.07
C GLY A 29 4.97 -13.83 14.58
N GLY A 30 3.70 -14.00 14.96
CA GLY A 30 3.25 -13.92 16.34
C GLY A 30 2.90 -12.50 16.80
N LYS A 31 2.62 -12.35 18.10
CA LYS A 31 2.07 -11.11 18.68
C LYS A 31 2.98 -9.89 18.52
N SER A 32 4.30 -10.09 18.53
CA SER A 32 5.27 -8.99 18.39
C SER A 32 5.25 -8.36 17.00
N ARG A 33 4.71 -9.04 15.98
CA ARG A 33 4.60 -8.50 14.61
C ARG A 33 3.70 -7.26 14.55
N ALA A 34 2.70 -7.16 15.42
CA ALA A 34 1.86 -5.96 15.52
C ALA A 34 2.67 -4.70 15.87
N ASN A 35 3.80 -4.83 16.58
CA ASN A 35 4.67 -3.71 16.92
C ASN A 35 5.46 -3.16 15.71
N LEU A 36 5.44 -3.88 14.58
CA LEU A 36 6.10 -3.48 13.34
C LEU A 36 5.14 -2.80 12.34
N LEU A 37 3.86 -2.70 12.67
CA LEU A 37 2.89 -1.97 11.84
C LEU A 37 3.18 -0.47 11.88
N ILE A 38 3.33 0.13 10.69
CA ILE A 38 3.55 1.57 10.52
C ILE A 38 2.23 2.34 10.73
N GLY A 39 1.10 1.65 10.59
CA GLY A 39 -0.27 2.13 10.81
C GLY A 39 -1.25 0.97 10.66
N ALA A 40 -2.50 1.15 11.08
CA ALA A 40 -3.54 0.16 10.84
C ALA A 40 -3.81 0.02 9.34
N THR A 41 -4.09 -1.20 8.88
CA THR A 41 -4.58 -1.41 7.51
C THR A 41 -5.98 -0.83 7.34
N SER A 42 -6.41 -0.70 6.08
CA SER A 42 -7.75 -0.31 5.73
C SER A 42 -8.78 -1.29 6.30
N HIS A 43 -10.03 -0.84 6.43
CA HIS A 43 -11.09 -1.68 6.97
C HIS A 43 -11.29 -2.99 6.18
N GLY A 44 -11.03 -3.00 4.87
CA GLY A 44 -11.09 -4.22 4.06
C GLY A 44 -10.00 -5.25 4.38
N HIS A 45 -8.87 -4.80 4.93
CA HIS A 45 -7.68 -5.63 5.14
C HIS A 45 -7.29 -5.82 6.62
N HIS A 46 -8.05 -5.28 7.57
CA HIS A 46 -7.75 -5.42 9.00
C HIS A 46 -7.64 -6.89 9.45
N GLN A 47 -8.41 -7.80 8.84
CA GLN A 47 -8.40 -9.22 9.18
C GLN A 47 -7.09 -9.94 8.80
N ILE A 48 -6.30 -9.34 7.91
CA ILE A 48 -5.02 -9.91 7.43
C ILE A 48 -3.82 -9.06 7.86
N GLU A 49 -3.98 -8.09 8.77
CA GLU A 49 -2.94 -7.13 9.14
C GLU A 49 -1.65 -7.79 9.71
N LEU A 50 -1.78 -8.96 10.33
CA LEU A 50 -0.63 -9.73 10.86
C LEU A 50 -0.03 -10.72 9.85
N ALA A 51 -0.69 -10.92 8.71
CA ALA A 51 -0.18 -11.69 7.58
C ALA A 51 0.60 -10.76 6.64
N CYS A 52 1.65 -10.09 7.14
CA CYS A 52 2.39 -9.07 6.36
C CYS A 52 2.87 -9.58 4.99
N ASN A 53 3.17 -10.87 4.87
CA ASN A 53 3.58 -11.54 3.63
C ASN A 53 2.46 -11.71 2.59
N ALA A 54 1.20 -11.45 2.95
CA ALA A 54 0.09 -11.38 2.00
C ALA A 54 0.25 -10.21 1.02
N CYS A 55 0.89 -9.11 1.45
CA CYS A 55 1.19 -7.95 0.60
C CYS A 55 2.70 -7.80 0.36
N HIS A 56 3.52 -7.96 1.40
CA HIS A 56 4.98 -7.87 1.33
C HIS A 56 5.61 -9.22 1.01
N THR A 57 5.53 -9.63 -0.25
CA THR A 57 5.97 -10.97 -0.71
C THR A 57 7.48 -11.13 -0.83
N LYS A 58 8.23 -10.02 -0.97
CA LYS A 58 9.70 -10.00 -1.06
C LYS A 58 10.29 -8.86 -0.24
N ALA A 59 11.44 -9.09 0.37
CA ALA A 59 12.25 -8.02 0.95
C ALA A 59 12.71 -7.08 -0.17
N PHE A 60 12.51 -5.76 0.01
CA PHE A 60 12.78 -4.74 -1.01
C PHE A 60 12.06 -5.02 -2.36
N GLY A 61 10.82 -5.52 -2.28
CA GLY A 61 9.99 -5.79 -3.47
C GLY A 61 9.72 -4.56 -4.31
N SER A 62 9.54 -4.77 -5.60
CA SER A 62 9.15 -3.75 -6.56
C SER A 62 7.64 -3.44 -6.49
N ALA A 63 7.22 -2.36 -7.15
CA ALA A 63 5.80 -2.04 -7.30
C ALA A 63 5.02 -3.20 -7.97
N SER A 64 5.63 -3.91 -8.93
CA SER A 64 4.98 -5.05 -9.58
C SER A 64 4.86 -6.27 -8.68
N ASP A 65 5.81 -6.51 -7.77
CA ASP A 65 5.67 -7.57 -6.75
C ASP A 65 4.47 -7.30 -5.85
N MET A 66 4.26 -6.03 -5.44
CA MET A 66 3.10 -5.61 -4.67
C MET A 66 1.80 -5.72 -5.49
N GLN A 67 1.81 -5.27 -6.74
CA GLN A 67 0.66 -5.37 -7.63
C GLN A 67 0.21 -6.83 -7.81
N ASN A 68 1.16 -7.75 -7.97
CA ASN A 68 0.85 -9.17 -8.07
C ASN A 68 0.23 -9.73 -6.78
N ALA A 69 0.67 -9.25 -5.61
CA ALA A 69 0.08 -9.63 -4.33
C ALA A 69 -1.39 -9.19 -4.25
N CYS A 70 -1.71 -7.95 -4.64
CA CYS A 70 -3.10 -7.47 -4.72
C CYS A 70 -3.95 -8.32 -5.67
N MET A 71 -3.41 -8.60 -6.86
CA MET A 71 -4.11 -9.38 -7.89
C MET A 71 -4.32 -10.84 -7.50
N SER A 72 -3.52 -11.39 -6.58
CA SER A 72 -3.70 -12.78 -6.11
C SER A 72 -5.05 -13.02 -5.42
N CYS A 73 -5.67 -11.97 -4.87
CA CYS A 73 -7.01 -12.03 -4.30
C CYS A 73 -8.05 -11.30 -5.17
N HIS A 74 -7.72 -10.12 -5.71
CA HIS A 74 -8.71 -9.27 -6.36
C HIS A 74 -8.92 -9.52 -7.86
N ALA A 75 -8.11 -10.36 -8.51
CA ALA A 75 -8.19 -10.52 -9.97
C ALA A 75 -9.59 -10.92 -10.46
N ASP A 76 -10.25 -11.86 -9.78
CA ASP A 76 -11.56 -12.38 -10.19
C ASP A 76 -12.70 -11.43 -9.82
N ASP A 77 -12.64 -10.82 -8.64
CA ASP A 77 -13.58 -9.77 -8.22
C ASP A 77 -13.56 -8.60 -9.21
N LEU A 78 -12.37 -8.17 -9.64
CA LEU A 78 -12.23 -7.07 -10.59
C LEU A 78 -12.84 -7.39 -11.97
N LYS A 79 -12.80 -8.65 -12.42
CA LYS A 79 -13.41 -9.06 -13.71
C LYS A 79 -14.94 -8.92 -13.70
N THR A 80 -15.56 -9.16 -12.55
CA THR A 80 -17.02 -9.14 -12.39
C THR A 80 -17.53 -7.81 -11.81
N SER A 81 -16.63 -7.02 -11.22
CA SER A 81 -16.94 -5.68 -10.73
C SER A 81 -17.33 -4.73 -11.86
N LYS A 82 -18.30 -3.85 -11.59
CA LYS A 82 -18.58 -2.69 -12.45
C LYS A 82 -17.66 -1.54 -12.08
N ASP A 83 -16.36 -1.80 -12.11
CA ASP A 83 -15.35 -0.82 -11.72
C ASP A 83 -15.48 0.45 -12.58
N SER A 84 -15.45 1.59 -11.92
CA SER A 84 -15.43 2.90 -12.56
C SER A 84 -14.04 3.25 -13.08
N HIS A 85 -12.98 2.59 -12.60
CA HIS A 85 -11.59 2.80 -12.93
C HIS A 85 -10.85 1.53 -13.39
N PRO A 86 -11.39 0.73 -14.33
CA PRO A 86 -10.72 -0.50 -14.76
C PRO A 86 -9.46 -0.15 -15.54
N LYS A 87 -8.44 -1.00 -15.45
CA LYS A 87 -7.14 -0.84 -16.14
C LYS A 87 -7.27 -0.38 -17.60
N LYS A 88 -8.26 -0.90 -18.34
CA LYS A 88 -8.53 -0.53 -19.74
C LYS A 88 -8.78 0.96 -19.97
N LYS A 89 -9.34 1.70 -18.98
CA LYS A 89 -9.54 3.15 -19.09
C LYS A 89 -8.23 3.91 -18.95
N PHE A 90 -7.32 3.42 -18.11
CA PHE A 90 -6.01 4.02 -17.90
C PHE A 90 -5.08 3.78 -19.09
N THR A 91 -5.07 2.56 -19.64
CA THR A 91 -4.25 2.20 -20.80
C THR A 91 -4.81 2.68 -22.14
N ASP A 92 -5.83 3.54 -22.13
CA ASP A 92 -6.31 4.22 -23.33
C ASP A 92 -5.18 5.09 -23.91
N PRO A 93 -4.84 4.99 -25.21
CA PRO A 93 -3.77 5.79 -25.81
C PRO A 93 -3.91 7.30 -25.59
N ARG A 94 -5.14 7.81 -25.41
CA ARG A 94 -5.42 9.22 -25.09
C ARG A 94 -4.89 9.67 -23.72
N ASN A 95 -4.50 8.73 -22.86
CA ASN A 95 -3.96 8.96 -21.53
C ASN A 95 -2.44 8.70 -21.45
N ALA A 96 -1.77 8.40 -22.57
CA ALA A 96 -0.36 8.02 -22.57
C ALA A 96 0.56 9.06 -21.91
N ASP A 97 0.31 10.36 -22.14
CA ASP A 97 1.03 11.47 -21.53
C ASP A 97 0.78 11.58 -20.01
N ARG A 98 -0.45 11.28 -19.56
CA ARG A 98 -0.81 11.26 -18.13
C ARG A 98 -0.19 10.07 -17.41
N LEU A 99 -0.13 8.91 -18.06
CA LEU A 99 0.49 7.70 -17.48
C LEU A 99 2.00 7.84 -17.25
N GLN A 100 2.68 8.74 -17.95
CA GLN A 100 4.08 9.08 -17.66
C GLN A 100 4.24 9.84 -16.33
N LYS A 101 3.18 10.52 -15.88
CA LYS A 101 3.16 11.31 -14.63
C LYS A 101 2.54 10.53 -13.47
N LEU A 102 1.73 9.53 -13.79
CA LEU A 102 0.92 8.80 -12.84
C LEU A 102 0.85 7.31 -13.18
N ALA A 103 1.34 6.45 -12.31
CA ALA A 103 1.23 5.00 -12.42
C ALA A 103 -0.19 4.50 -12.07
N ALA A 104 -1.22 4.99 -12.77
CA ALA A 104 -2.62 4.71 -12.50
C ALA A 104 -3.02 3.23 -12.72
N THR A 105 -2.11 2.40 -13.24
CA THR A 105 -2.31 0.96 -13.39
C THR A 105 -1.94 0.16 -12.15
N GLU A 106 -1.30 0.79 -11.16
CA GLU A 106 -0.90 0.14 -9.91
C GLU A 106 -1.88 0.50 -8.79
N CYS A 107 -2.38 -0.50 -8.05
CA CYS A 107 -3.38 -0.33 -7.00
C CYS A 107 -2.89 0.64 -5.92
N ILE A 108 -1.63 0.50 -5.50
CA ILE A 108 -1.04 1.27 -4.42
C ILE A 108 -0.82 2.75 -4.75
N THR A 109 -0.89 3.14 -6.04
CA THR A 109 -0.88 4.54 -6.45
C THR A 109 -2.05 5.30 -5.83
N CYS A 110 -3.20 4.64 -5.66
CA CYS A 110 -4.41 5.25 -5.10
C CYS A 110 -4.84 4.67 -3.75
N HIS A 111 -4.51 3.41 -3.49
CA HIS A 111 -4.96 2.63 -2.34
C HIS A 111 -3.77 2.18 -1.49
N THR A 112 -3.04 3.15 -0.92
CA THR A 112 -1.89 2.86 -0.07
C THR A 112 -2.35 2.39 1.30
N GLU A 113 -1.91 1.21 1.73
CA GLU A 113 -2.21 0.70 3.07
C GLU A 113 -1.41 1.41 4.17
N HIS A 114 -1.80 1.19 5.43
CA HIS A 114 -1.15 1.76 6.63
C HIS A 114 -1.22 3.30 6.72
N LYS A 115 -2.27 3.90 6.15
CA LYS A 115 -2.51 5.36 6.14
C LYS A 115 -3.87 5.77 6.72
N PRO A 116 -4.24 5.27 7.92
CA PRO A 116 -5.60 5.45 8.48
C PRO A 116 -6.05 6.92 8.59
N GLU A 117 -5.11 7.85 8.74
CA GLU A 117 -5.34 9.29 8.85
C GLU A 117 -5.89 9.94 7.58
N ILE A 118 -5.66 9.34 6.41
CA ILE A 118 -6.10 9.86 5.11
C ILE A 118 -6.93 8.85 4.30
N THR A 119 -7.13 7.63 4.81
CA THR A 119 -7.97 6.63 4.15
C THR A 119 -9.42 7.07 4.10
N ARG A 120 -9.98 7.11 2.89
CA ARG A 120 -11.37 7.45 2.60
C ARG A 120 -12.20 6.22 2.28
N THR A 121 -13.49 6.43 2.02
CA THR A 121 -14.41 5.39 1.52
C THR A 121 -13.80 4.65 0.34
N GLY A 122 -13.89 3.32 0.34
CA GLY A 122 -13.29 2.47 -0.70
C GLY A 122 -11.77 2.31 -0.57
N GLY A 123 -11.16 2.70 0.54
CA GLY A 123 -9.72 2.51 0.79
C GLY A 123 -8.82 3.43 -0.02
N VAL A 124 -9.35 4.54 -0.57
CA VAL A 124 -8.57 5.52 -1.32
C VAL A 124 -7.79 6.41 -0.35
N THR A 125 -6.50 6.59 -0.58
CA THR A 125 -5.58 7.35 0.29
C THR A 125 -4.96 8.55 -0.41
N LEU A 126 -5.62 9.06 -1.44
CA LEU A 126 -5.19 10.23 -2.20
C LEU A 126 -6.02 11.47 -1.85
N PRO A 127 -5.44 12.67 -1.92
CA PRO A 127 -6.16 13.94 -1.99
C PRO A 127 -7.16 14.01 -3.16
N VAL A 128 -8.20 14.86 -3.06
CA VAL A 128 -9.26 14.94 -4.11
C VAL A 128 -8.75 15.62 -5.38
N ASP A 129 -7.91 16.64 -5.22
CA ASP A 129 -7.27 17.39 -6.32
C ASP A 129 -6.35 16.50 -7.17
N TYR A 130 -5.86 15.38 -6.63
CA TYR A 130 -5.12 14.39 -7.41
C TYR A 130 -5.91 13.85 -8.60
N CYS A 131 -7.24 13.75 -8.47
CA CYS A 131 -8.13 13.27 -9.52
C CYS A 131 -8.23 14.26 -10.69
N GLU A 132 -7.93 15.55 -10.49
CA GLU A 132 -8.04 16.59 -11.52
C GLU A 132 -7.08 16.38 -12.68
N LEU A 133 -5.94 15.69 -12.45
CA LEU A 133 -4.97 15.34 -13.50
C LEU A 133 -5.63 14.63 -14.69
N CYS A 134 -6.68 13.86 -14.43
CA CYS A 134 -7.43 13.12 -15.43
C CYS A 134 -8.84 13.68 -15.66
N HIS A 135 -9.49 14.24 -14.63
CA HIS A 135 -10.92 14.58 -14.69
C HIS A 135 -11.23 16.01 -15.11
N ARG A 136 -10.31 16.98 -14.95
CA ARG A 136 -10.61 18.41 -15.16
C ARG A 136 -11.21 18.73 -16.55
N ASP A 137 -10.70 18.06 -17.58
CA ASP A 137 -11.03 18.35 -18.98
C ASP A 137 -11.81 17.20 -19.65
N VAL A 138 -12.24 16.19 -18.89
CA VAL A 138 -12.80 14.93 -19.46
C VAL A 138 -14.06 15.15 -20.29
N GLY A 139 -14.89 16.13 -19.94
CA GLY A 139 -16.11 16.47 -20.65
C GLY A 139 -15.88 17.11 -22.04
N LYS A 140 -14.67 17.61 -22.32
CA LYS A 140 -14.32 18.15 -23.65
C LYS A 140 -14.22 17.01 -24.69
N ASP A 141 -13.62 15.90 -24.28
CA ASP A 141 -13.28 14.79 -25.17
C ASP A 141 -14.23 13.58 -25.03
N ARG A 142 -15.08 13.56 -23.99
CA ARG A 142 -16.06 12.50 -23.73
C ARG A 142 -17.47 13.08 -23.64
N PRO A 143 -18.28 12.94 -24.71
CA PRO A 143 -19.67 13.43 -24.71
C PRO A 143 -20.51 12.89 -23.55
N SER A 144 -20.23 11.68 -23.06
CA SER A 144 -20.92 11.11 -21.89
C SER A 144 -20.61 11.78 -20.54
N HIS A 145 -19.64 12.69 -20.52
CA HIS A 145 -19.21 13.44 -19.32
C HIS A 145 -19.33 14.95 -19.54
N LYS A 146 -19.96 15.38 -20.64
CA LYS A 146 -20.35 16.77 -20.85
C LYS A 146 -21.54 17.00 -19.90
N ASP A 147 -21.38 17.86 -18.90
CA ASP A 147 -22.40 18.24 -17.90
C ASP A 147 -22.55 17.33 -16.66
N LEU A 148 -21.52 16.53 -16.34
CA LEU A 148 -21.33 15.85 -15.03
C LEU A 148 -20.26 16.57 -14.20
#